data_AF-I0Z476-F1
#
_entry.id   AF-I0Z476-F1
#
_cell.length_a   1.000
_cell.length_b   1.000
_cell.length_c   1.000
_cell.angle_alpha   90.00
_cell.angle_beta   90.00
_cell.angle_gamma   90.00
#
_symmetry.space_group_name_H-M   'P 1'
#
loop_
_entity.id
_entity.type
_entity.pdbx_description
1 polymer ?
#
loop_
_entity_poly.entity_id
_entity_poly.type
_entity_poly.pdbx_seq_one_letter_code
_entity_poly.pdbx_strand_id
1 'polypeptide(L)'
;MTLNVCILQVFLPKPLGVRFTRGNDGGAYVVRTDAKLGSSDSQIEVGDKIVAVSASFGGDVWEAKNFGQVMYAIKTRNGDVYMKLKRNFGDTSFLLEDELSEAEKRFKMERGGGNYGAGTKEMQAANYRARKEQELKRRELFDEALAKFKQNNIEGALIDFEEVISMEPKNYLGDDFSRVTQIFRVAQYNVACCYSAINQVDAGLEALESALSAGFEQYNKVRTDPNLDVLRKSPKFKNLIDQYDEPIINDSAIK
;
A
#
# COMPACT_ATOMS: atom_id res chain seq x y z
N MET A 1 4.30 35.35 -8.48
CA MET A 1 2.95 35.10 -7.94
C MET A 1 3.03 33.88 -7.05
N THR A 2 2.97 34.06 -5.74
CA THR A 2 2.82 32.96 -4.79
C THR A 2 1.44 32.36 -5.00
N LEU A 3 1.36 31.20 -5.66
CA LEU A 3 0.15 30.38 -5.66
C LEU A 3 -0.23 30.15 -4.20
N ASN A 4 -1.36 30.72 -3.76
CA ASN A 4 -1.93 30.41 -2.46
C ASN A 4 -2.18 28.90 -2.43
N VAL A 5 -1.33 28.16 -1.74
CA VAL A 5 -1.52 26.73 -1.52
C VAL A 5 -2.76 26.61 -0.64
N CYS A 6 -3.87 26.16 -1.22
CA CYS A 6 -5.09 25.94 -0.47
C CYS A 6 -4.89 24.70 0.42
N ILE A 7 -4.94 24.91 1.73
CA ILE A 7 -4.73 23.88 2.74
C ILE A 7 -6.06 23.58 3.41
N LEU A 8 -6.38 22.28 3.51
CA LEU A 8 -7.49 21.74 4.27
C LEU A 8 -6.96 21.01 5.50
N GLN A 9 -7.61 21.18 6.66
CA GLN A 9 -7.28 20.49 7.90
C GLN A 9 -8.52 19.77 8.39
N VAL A 10 -8.39 18.47 8.67
CA VAL A 10 -9.52 17.63 9.08
C VAL A 10 -9.14 16.75 10.26
N PHE A 11 -10.13 16.43 11.09
CA PHE A 11 -10.06 15.40 12.13
C PHE A 11 -11.15 14.37 11.82
N LEU A 12 -10.75 13.13 11.54
CA LEU A 12 -11.66 12.08 11.12
C LEU A 12 -11.60 10.87 12.08
N PRO A 13 -12.74 10.44 12.65
CA PRO A 13 -12.78 9.23 13.47
C PRO A 13 -12.63 7.97 12.60
N LYS A 14 -11.96 6.94 13.11
CA LYS A 14 -11.89 5.65 12.41
C LYS A 14 -13.24 4.89 12.50
N PRO A 15 -13.59 4.06 11.49
CA PRO A 15 -12.88 3.83 10.24
C PRO A 15 -12.95 5.04 9.29
N LEU A 16 -11.92 5.22 8.46
CA LEU A 16 -11.90 6.30 7.46
C LEU A 16 -12.64 5.86 6.20
N GLY A 17 -13.57 6.70 5.76
CA GLY A 17 -14.20 6.65 4.45
C GLY A 17 -13.33 7.28 3.35
N VAL A 18 -12.02 7.41 3.58
CA VAL A 18 -11.08 8.00 2.61
C VAL A 18 -10.00 6.97 2.30
N ARG A 19 -9.73 6.76 1.02
CA ARG A 19 -8.67 5.86 0.54
C ARG A 19 -7.52 6.67 -0.04
N PHE A 20 -6.31 6.19 0.23
CA PHE A 20 -5.09 6.83 -0.21
C PHE A 20 -4.31 5.92 -1.15
N THR A 21 -3.48 6.53 -1.97
CA THR A 21 -2.51 5.84 -2.83
C THR A 21 -1.21 6.62 -2.89
N ARG A 22 -0.15 5.93 -3.27
CA ARG A 22 1.17 6.52 -3.46
C ARG A 22 1.22 7.24 -4.81
N GLY A 23 1.61 8.51 -4.79
CA GLY A 23 1.93 9.27 -6.00
C GLY A 23 3.30 8.88 -6.58
N ASN A 24 3.55 9.27 -7.83
CA ASN A 24 4.86 9.13 -8.46
C ASN A 24 6.01 9.75 -7.63
N ASP A 25 5.74 10.86 -6.94
CA ASP A 25 6.65 11.53 -6.01
C ASP A 25 6.82 10.84 -4.64
N GLY A 26 6.14 9.71 -4.40
CA GLY A 26 6.15 8.98 -3.13
C GLY A 26 5.22 9.54 -2.05
N GLY A 27 4.49 10.62 -2.32
CA GLY A 27 3.52 11.19 -1.39
C GLY A 27 2.22 10.38 -1.30
N ALA A 28 1.41 10.66 -0.27
CA ALA A 28 0.08 10.06 -0.12
C ALA A 28 -1.01 10.99 -0.65
N TYR A 29 -1.83 10.47 -1.55
CA TYR A 29 -2.89 11.22 -2.23
C TYR A 29 -4.25 10.54 -2.06
N VAL A 30 -5.31 11.33 -1.95
CA VAL A 30 -6.68 10.83 -1.91
C VAL A 30 -7.05 10.26 -3.27
N VAL A 31 -7.47 8.99 -3.32
CA VAL A 31 -7.91 8.33 -4.56
C VAL A 31 -9.42 8.04 -4.56
N ARG A 32 -10.05 8.01 -3.39
CA ARG A 32 -11.50 7.78 -3.25
C ARG A 32 -12.00 8.30 -1.90
N THR A 33 -13.21 8.85 -1.90
CA THR A 33 -14.02 9.10 -0.72
C THR A 33 -15.30 8.29 -0.81
N ASP A 34 -15.68 7.63 0.28
CA ASP A 34 -16.86 6.77 0.38
C ASP A 34 -17.36 6.73 1.83
N ALA A 35 -18.44 7.47 2.08
CA ALA A 35 -19.07 7.55 3.41
C ALA A 35 -19.63 6.20 3.90
N LYS A 36 -19.80 5.19 3.03
CA LYS A 36 -20.21 3.84 3.44
C LYS A 36 -19.07 3.07 4.11
N LEU A 37 -17.82 3.44 3.84
CA LEU A 37 -16.64 2.79 4.41
C LEU A 37 -16.19 3.42 5.74
N GLY A 38 -16.67 4.62 6.06
CA GLY A 38 -16.32 5.31 7.29
C GLY A 38 -16.46 6.83 7.20
N SER A 39 -15.81 7.54 8.12
CA SER A 39 -15.86 9.00 8.19
C SER A 39 -15.14 9.68 7.03
N SER A 40 -15.70 10.78 6.54
CA SER A 40 -15.10 11.61 5.51
C SER A 40 -15.55 13.05 5.71
N ASP A 41 -14.76 13.99 5.22
CA ASP A 41 -15.12 15.40 5.19
C ASP A 41 -15.54 15.77 3.76
N SER A 42 -16.67 16.48 3.63
CA SER A 42 -17.22 16.91 2.33
C SER A 42 -16.25 17.78 1.51
N GLN A 43 -15.28 18.40 2.17
CA GLN A 43 -14.26 19.21 1.52
C GLN A 43 -13.12 18.36 0.97
N ILE A 44 -12.97 17.09 1.33
CA ILE A 44 -11.90 16.23 0.78
C ILE A 44 -12.26 15.83 -0.65
N GLU A 45 -11.34 16.05 -1.58
CA GLU A 45 -11.50 15.67 -2.98
C GLU A 45 -10.43 14.67 -3.43
N VAL A 46 -10.75 13.92 -4.48
CA VAL A 46 -9.76 13.09 -5.17
C VAL A 46 -8.62 13.98 -5.66
N GLY A 47 -7.40 13.50 -5.42
CA GLY A 47 -6.15 14.16 -5.77
C GLY A 47 -5.56 15.06 -4.70
N ASP A 48 -6.27 15.35 -3.62
CA ASP A 48 -5.67 16.07 -2.48
C ASP A 48 -4.48 15.30 -1.89
N LYS A 49 -3.38 16.01 -1.62
CA LYS A 49 -2.14 15.43 -1.09
C LYS A 49 -2.06 15.60 0.43
N ILE A 50 -1.79 14.54 1.17
CA ILE A 50 -1.45 14.65 2.60
C ILE A 50 -0.06 15.29 2.73
N VAL A 51 0.01 16.41 3.45
CA VAL A 51 1.27 17.11 3.77
C VAL A 51 1.65 17.01 5.24
N ALA A 52 0.69 16.68 6.13
CA ALA A 52 0.98 16.34 7.52
C ALA A 52 -0.11 15.41 8.09
N VAL A 53 0.25 14.61 9.08
CA VAL A 53 -0.62 13.62 9.73
C VAL A 53 -0.34 13.55 11.24
N SER A 54 -1.36 13.31 12.07
CA SER A 54 -1.14 13.07 13.50
C SER A 54 -0.21 11.88 13.74
N ALA A 55 0.69 12.02 14.72
CA ALA A 55 1.48 10.92 15.25
C ALA A 55 0.60 9.79 15.80
N SER A 56 1.13 8.57 15.85
CA SER A 56 0.41 7.40 16.37
C SER A 56 -0.07 7.60 17.81
N PHE A 57 0.73 8.29 18.64
CA PHE A 57 0.46 8.59 20.05
C PHE A 57 0.65 10.08 20.34
N GLY A 58 -0.09 10.61 21.31
CA GLY A 58 0.04 12.01 21.73
C GLY A 58 -0.66 13.02 20.81
N GLY A 59 -0.27 14.29 20.92
CA GLY A 59 -0.82 15.41 20.15
C GLY A 59 0.06 15.88 18.99
N ASP A 60 1.20 15.22 18.77
CA ASP A 60 2.18 15.62 17.77
C ASP A 60 1.65 15.42 16.34
N VAL A 61 2.13 16.28 15.44
CA VAL A 61 1.82 16.23 14.01
C VAL A 61 3.13 16.03 13.26
N TRP A 62 3.18 14.99 12.44
CA TRP A 62 4.32 14.68 11.59
C TRP A 62 4.14 15.28 10.20
N GLU A 63 5.23 15.80 9.64
CA GLU A 63 5.31 16.07 8.20
C GLU A 63 5.19 14.75 7.43
N ALA A 64 4.38 14.75 6.36
CA ALA A 64 4.17 13.59 5.51
C ALA A 64 5.37 13.40 4.57
N LYS A 65 6.32 12.54 4.96
CA LYS A 65 7.56 12.32 4.19
C LYS A 65 7.37 11.38 3.00
N ASN A 66 6.66 10.29 3.21
CA ASN A 66 6.36 9.28 2.18
C ASN A 66 5.05 8.56 2.52
N PHE A 67 4.55 7.79 1.55
CA PHE A 67 3.28 7.05 1.68
C PHE A 67 3.31 6.06 2.84
N GLY A 68 4.36 5.25 2.98
CA GLY A 68 4.50 4.27 4.06
C GLY A 68 4.36 4.90 5.46
N GLN A 69 5.03 6.03 5.71
CA GLN A 69 4.97 6.74 6.99
C GLN A 69 3.56 7.26 7.28
N VAL A 70 2.90 7.82 6.26
CA VAL A 70 1.53 8.32 6.39
C VAL A 70 0.58 7.16 6.73
N MET A 71 0.68 6.04 6.01
CA MET A 71 -0.18 4.88 6.27
C MET A 71 0.07 4.27 7.65
N TYR A 72 1.34 4.18 8.08
CA TYR A 72 1.69 3.76 9.43
C TYR A 72 1.02 4.65 10.49
N ALA A 73 1.18 5.98 10.38
CA ALA A 73 0.59 6.93 11.32
C ALA A 73 -0.94 6.81 11.37
N ILE A 74 -1.58 6.76 10.20
CA ILE A 74 -3.04 6.59 10.10
C ILE A 74 -3.47 5.26 10.74
N LYS A 75 -2.87 4.12 10.38
CA LYS A 75 -3.30 2.80 10.83
C LYS A 75 -3.08 2.60 12.34
N THR A 76 -1.99 3.11 12.89
CA THR A 76 -1.64 2.94 14.31
C THR A 76 -2.21 4.01 15.25
N ARG A 77 -2.74 5.13 14.72
CA ARG A 77 -3.36 6.19 15.53
C ARG A 77 -4.45 5.66 16.45
N ASN A 78 -4.36 5.99 17.75
CA ASN A 78 -5.48 5.83 18.67
C ASN A 78 -6.32 7.12 18.71
N GLY A 79 -7.61 7.01 18.46
CA GLY A 79 -8.54 8.13 18.32
C GLY A 79 -8.60 8.73 16.91
N ASP A 80 -9.02 9.98 16.83
CA ASP A 80 -9.23 10.66 15.55
C ASP A 80 -7.91 10.91 14.82
N VAL A 81 -7.96 10.76 13.51
CA VAL A 81 -6.85 10.98 12.60
C VAL A 81 -6.90 12.43 12.15
N TYR A 82 -5.89 13.21 12.55
CA TYR A 82 -5.68 14.54 11.99
C TYR A 82 -4.91 14.44 10.68
N MET A 83 -5.37 15.17 9.66
CA MET A 83 -4.66 15.30 8.39
C MET A 83 -4.68 16.76 7.93
N LYS A 84 -3.52 17.20 7.44
CA LYS A 84 -3.38 18.44 6.67
C LYS A 84 -3.21 18.07 5.21
N LEU A 85 -4.15 18.51 4.37
CA LEU A 85 -4.16 18.23 2.94
C LEU A 85 -3.84 19.49 2.14
N LYS A 86 -2.93 19.37 1.17
CA LYS A 86 -2.80 20.32 0.08
C LYS A 86 -3.86 19.99 -0.96
N ARG A 87 -4.72 20.97 -1.24
CA ARG A 87 -5.80 20.86 -2.21
C ARG A 87 -5.22 20.84 -3.62
N ASN A 88 -5.65 19.87 -4.41
CA ASN A 88 -5.24 19.73 -5.82
C ASN A 88 -6.45 19.79 -6.78
N PHE A 89 -7.67 20.02 -6.28
CA PHE A 89 -8.86 20.33 -7.08
C PHE A 89 -9.15 19.31 -8.19
N GLY A 90 -9.05 18.02 -7.87
CA GLY A 90 -9.26 16.95 -8.83
C GLY A 90 -8.05 16.61 -9.72
N ASP A 91 -6.91 17.28 -9.57
CA ASP A 91 -5.71 16.93 -10.33
C ASP A 91 -5.19 15.54 -9.92
N THR A 92 -5.22 14.62 -10.88
CA THR A 92 -4.73 13.24 -10.74
C THR A 92 -3.39 13.00 -11.42
N SER A 93 -2.63 14.05 -11.73
CA SER A 93 -1.30 13.94 -12.37
C SER A 93 -0.34 13.03 -11.61
N PHE A 94 -0.46 12.94 -10.28
CA PHE A 94 0.32 12.03 -9.43
C PHE A 94 0.10 10.54 -9.73
N LEU A 95 -1.03 10.15 -10.35
CA LEU A 95 -1.33 8.78 -10.76
C LEU A 95 -0.76 8.42 -12.13
N LEU A 96 -0.47 9.43 -12.94
CA LEU A 96 0.19 9.22 -14.21
C LEU A 96 1.56 8.65 -13.86
N GLU A 97 1.78 7.39 -14.27
CA GLU A 97 3.14 6.84 -14.33
C GLU A 97 3.99 7.90 -15.00
N ASP A 98 5.15 8.24 -14.39
CA ASP A 98 6.15 9.23 -14.87
C ASP A 98 5.91 9.43 -16.35
N GLU A 99 5.24 10.55 -16.69
CA GLU A 99 4.32 10.66 -17.84
C GLU A 99 4.55 9.58 -18.88
N LEU A 100 3.51 8.91 -19.39
CA LEU A 100 3.58 8.37 -20.76
C LEU A 100 4.34 9.43 -21.55
N SER A 101 5.62 9.17 -21.89
CA SER A 101 6.49 10.32 -22.12
C SER A 101 5.88 11.11 -23.25
N GLU A 102 6.19 12.39 -23.41
CA GLU A 102 5.76 13.09 -24.63
C GLU A 102 6.02 12.25 -25.90
N ALA A 103 7.03 11.37 -25.84
CA ALA A 103 7.21 10.24 -26.75
C ALA A 103 6.04 9.23 -26.75
N GLU A 104 5.69 8.53 -25.65
CA GLU A 104 4.58 7.54 -25.63
C GLU A 104 3.21 8.10 -26.06
N LYS A 105 2.90 9.37 -25.72
CA LYS A 105 1.69 10.06 -26.24
C LYS A 105 1.78 10.28 -27.75
N ARG A 106 2.93 10.75 -28.27
CA ARG A 106 3.21 10.83 -29.71
C ARG A 106 3.13 9.47 -30.39
N PHE A 107 3.56 8.40 -29.73
CA PHE A 107 3.51 7.05 -30.28
C PHE A 107 2.11 6.44 -30.32
N LYS A 108 1.20 6.78 -29.39
CA LYS A 108 -0.21 6.40 -29.54
C LYS A 108 -0.81 7.04 -30.81
N MET A 109 -0.34 8.23 -31.18
CA MET A 109 -0.69 8.90 -32.43
C MET A 109 0.04 8.30 -33.66
N GLU A 110 1.34 7.97 -33.56
CA GLU A 110 2.12 7.37 -34.65
C GLU A 110 1.74 5.91 -34.97
N ARG A 111 1.34 5.12 -33.96
CA ARG A 111 0.83 3.75 -34.16
C ARG A 111 -0.47 3.73 -34.99
N GLY A 112 -1.27 4.80 -34.93
CA GLY A 112 -2.42 4.99 -35.81
C GLY A 112 -2.04 5.27 -37.26
N GLY A 113 -0.79 5.67 -37.53
CA GLY A 113 -0.27 6.05 -38.85
C GLY A 113 0.64 5.02 -39.53
N GLY A 114 0.88 3.85 -38.93
CA GLY A 114 1.57 2.72 -39.57
C GLY A 114 3.09 2.82 -39.71
N ASN A 115 3.76 3.77 -39.02
CA ASN A 115 5.22 3.91 -39.07
C ASN A 115 5.89 3.21 -37.87
N TYR A 116 6.57 2.08 -38.11
CA TYR A 116 7.22 1.26 -37.09
C TYR A 116 8.76 1.42 -37.15
N GLY A 117 9.26 2.60 -36.74
CA GLY A 117 10.68 2.96 -36.87
C GLY A 117 11.54 2.88 -35.59
N ALA A 118 12.78 3.41 -35.68
CA ALA A 118 13.85 3.38 -34.67
C ALA A 118 13.50 3.97 -33.30
N GLY A 119 12.61 4.97 -33.25
CA GLY A 119 12.13 5.57 -31.99
C GLY A 119 11.39 4.58 -31.08
N THR A 120 10.78 3.52 -31.64
CA THR A 120 10.12 2.47 -30.86
C THR A 120 11.10 1.62 -30.05
N LYS A 121 12.31 1.39 -30.56
CA LYS A 121 13.34 0.58 -29.89
C LYS A 121 13.98 1.34 -28.73
N GLU A 122 14.29 2.61 -28.92
CA GLU A 122 14.89 3.46 -27.88
C GLU A 122 13.95 3.65 -26.69
N MET A 123 12.66 3.86 -26.96
CA MET A 123 11.65 3.98 -25.91
C MET A 123 11.37 2.66 -25.21
N GLN A 124 11.26 1.54 -25.94
CA GLN A 124 11.15 0.22 -25.31
C GLN A 124 12.35 -0.05 -24.38
N ALA A 125 13.56 0.35 -24.79
CA ALA A 125 14.75 0.27 -23.95
C ALA A 125 14.69 1.23 -22.75
N ALA A 126 14.13 2.44 -22.89
CA ALA A 126 13.93 3.37 -21.79
C ALA A 126 12.91 2.85 -20.76
N ASN A 127 11.73 2.41 -21.21
CA ASN A 127 10.69 1.83 -20.35
C ASN A 127 11.18 0.56 -19.65
N TYR A 128 11.92 -0.29 -20.38
CA TYR A 128 12.56 -1.47 -19.79
C TYR A 128 13.54 -1.09 -18.68
N ARG A 129 14.40 -0.08 -18.92
CA ARG A 129 15.35 0.44 -17.91
C ARG A 129 14.63 1.01 -16.70
N ALA A 130 13.64 1.88 -16.89
CA ALA A 130 12.86 2.47 -15.80
C ALA A 130 12.16 1.40 -14.95
N ARG A 131 11.54 0.41 -15.59
CA ARG A 131 10.92 -0.74 -14.89
C ARG A 131 11.95 -1.53 -14.08
N LYS A 132 13.14 -1.78 -14.65
CA LYS A 132 14.22 -2.51 -13.96
C LYS A 132 14.78 -1.72 -12.78
N GLU A 133 14.89 -0.40 -12.91
CA GLU A 133 15.30 0.48 -11.81
C GLU A 133 14.27 0.48 -10.67
N GLN A 134 12.98 0.55 -10.98
CA GLN A 134 11.92 0.46 -9.95
C GLN A 134 11.88 -0.90 -9.27
N GLU A 135 12.10 -1.99 -10.03
CA GLU A 135 12.22 -3.34 -9.50
C GLU A 135 13.40 -3.46 -8.51
N LEU A 136 14.54 -2.85 -8.85
CA LEU A 136 15.72 -2.80 -7.99
C LEU A 136 15.45 -1.99 -6.70
N LYS A 137 14.93 -0.76 -6.82
CA LYS A 137 14.60 0.10 -5.67
C LYS A 137 13.64 -0.59 -4.71
N ARG A 138 12.59 -1.24 -5.22
CA ARG A 138 11.63 -1.98 -4.39
C ARG A 138 12.31 -3.14 -3.66
N ARG A 139 13.24 -3.84 -4.32
CA ARG A 139 13.99 -4.95 -3.71
C ARG A 139 14.93 -4.46 -2.61
N GLU A 140 15.69 -3.39 -2.85
CA GLU A 140 16.58 -2.79 -1.86
C GLU A 140 15.80 -2.34 -0.61
N LEU A 141 14.68 -1.63 -0.81
CA LEU A 141 13.82 -1.21 0.29
C LEU A 141 13.22 -2.39 1.06
N PHE A 142 12.84 -3.47 0.38
CA PHE A 142 12.37 -4.69 1.02
C PHE A 142 13.44 -5.36 1.88
N ASP A 143 14.69 -5.40 1.40
CA ASP A 143 15.83 -5.93 2.15
C ASP A 143 16.15 -5.05 3.39
N GLU A 144 16.03 -3.72 3.27
CA GLU A 144 16.14 -2.78 4.39
C GLU A 144 15.04 -2.99 5.44
N ALA A 145 13.79 -3.18 5.00
CA ALA A 145 12.65 -3.45 5.88
C ALA A 145 12.88 -4.75 6.69
N LEU A 146 13.36 -5.80 6.04
CA LEU A 146 13.74 -7.06 6.70
C LEU A 146 14.88 -6.86 7.71
N ALA A 147 15.88 -6.03 7.39
CA ALA A 147 16.98 -5.72 8.30
C ALA A 147 16.48 -4.96 9.54
N LYS A 148 15.62 -3.94 9.36
CA LYS A 148 14.99 -3.20 10.46
C LYS A 148 14.14 -4.12 11.34
N PHE A 149 13.37 -5.03 10.74
CA PHE A 149 12.56 -6.00 11.47
C PHE A 149 13.42 -6.89 12.37
N LYS A 150 14.52 -7.42 11.83
CA LYS A 150 15.48 -8.26 12.58
C LYS A 150 16.16 -7.50 13.73
N GLN A 151 16.33 -6.18 13.59
CA GLN A 151 16.88 -5.30 14.62
C GLN A 151 15.82 -4.87 15.66
N ASN A 152 14.61 -5.43 15.61
CA ASN A 152 13.48 -5.06 16.44
C ASN A 152 13.02 -3.59 16.26
N ASN A 153 13.43 -2.93 15.16
CA ASN A 153 12.90 -1.64 14.75
C ASN A 153 11.59 -1.86 13.98
N ILE A 154 10.53 -2.24 14.71
CA ILE A 154 9.25 -2.64 14.12
C ILE A 154 8.57 -1.48 13.39
N GLU A 155 8.62 -0.26 13.96
CA GLU A 155 8.06 0.93 13.33
C GLU A 155 8.73 1.21 11.97
N GLY A 156 10.06 1.27 11.93
CA GLY A 156 10.80 1.52 10.70
C GLY A 156 10.58 0.42 9.66
N ALA A 157 10.53 -0.85 10.09
CA ALA A 157 10.25 -1.97 9.20
C ALA A 157 8.84 -1.90 8.60
N LEU A 158 7.83 -1.59 9.41
CA LEU A 158 6.44 -1.48 8.98
C LEU A 158 6.25 -0.35 7.96
N ILE A 159 6.87 0.81 8.22
CA ILE A 159 6.86 1.94 7.27
C ILE A 159 7.43 1.51 5.91
N ASP A 160 8.59 0.87 5.90
CA ASP A 160 9.24 0.45 4.66
C ASP A 160 8.45 -0.66 3.95
N PHE A 161 7.87 -1.63 4.68
CA PHE A 161 7.04 -2.66 4.05
C PHE A 161 5.77 -2.08 3.41
N GLU A 162 5.09 -1.12 4.06
CA GLU A 162 3.93 -0.43 3.47
C GLU A 162 4.33 0.35 2.21
N GLU A 163 5.51 0.97 2.21
CA GLU A 163 6.08 1.61 1.03
C GLU A 163 6.36 0.59 -0.08
N VAL A 164 6.99 -0.56 0.22
CA VAL A 164 7.24 -1.66 -0.73
C VAL A 164 5.95 -2.15 -1.38
N ILE A 165 4.89 -2.36 -0.58
CA ILE A 165 3.57 -2.79 -1.06
C ILE A 165 3.00 -1.75 -2.04
N SER A 166 3.16 -0.48 -1.76
CA SER A 166 2.67 0.61 -2.61
C SER A 166 3.48 0.79 -3.92
N MET A 167 4.68 0.20 -4.00
CA MET A 167 5.51 0.14 -5.21
C MET A 167 5.18 -1.07 -6.10
N GLU A 168 4.07 -1.78 -5.86
CA GLU A 168 3.67 -2.91 -6.67
C GLU A 168 3.26 -2.49 -8.10
N PRO A 169 3.82 -3.11 -9.16
CA PRO A 169 3.47 -2.84 -10.55
C PRO A 169 2.00 -3.15 -10.84
N LYS A 170 1.25 -2.12 -11.32
CA LYS A 170 -0.19 -2.19 -11.59
C LYS A 170 -0.63 -3.30 -12.56
N ASN A 171 0.24 -3.69 -13.49
CA ASN A 171 -0.04 -4.67 -14.55
C ASN A 171 0.95 -5.85 -14.53
N TYR A 172 1.38 -6.28 -13.35
CA TYR A 172 2.27 -7.42 -13.24
C TYR A 172 1.59 -8.72 -13.69
N LEU A 173 2.36 -9.55 -14.38
CA LEU A 173 1.99 -10.92 -14.71
C LEU A 173 3.25 -11.79 -14.58
N GLY A 174 3.26 -12.66 -13.59
CA GLY A 174 4.30 -13.66 -13.39
C GLY A 174 4.15 -14.84 -14.34
N ASP A 175 5.20 -15.66 -14.45
CA ASP A 175 5.19 -16.90 -15.24
C ASP A 175 4.17 -17.93 -14.68
N ASP A 176 3.84 -17.81 -13.40
CA ASP A 176 2.81 -18.54 -12.66
C ASP A 176 1.39 -17.95 -12.80
N PHE A 177 1.20 -17.00 -13.73
CA PHE A 177 -0.02 -16.19 -13.89
C PHE A 177 -0.39 -15.32 -12.68
N SER A 178 0.51 -15.16 -11.70
CA SER A 178 0.30 -14.27 -10.57
C SER A 178 0.20 -12.81 -11.03
N ARG A 179 -0.78 -12.09 -10.51
CA ARG A 179 -0.98 -10.65 -10.78
C ARG A 179 -0.26 -9.73 -9.80
N VAL A 180 0.49 -10.33 -8.88
CA VAL A 180 1.34 -9.63 -7.91
C VAL A 180 2.70 -10.30 -7.81
N THR A 181 3.70 -9.53 -7.42
CA THR A 181 5.06 -10.04 -7.22
C THR A 181 5.16 -10.88 -5.95
N GLN A 182 6.14 -11.78 -5.90
CA GLN A 182 6.46 -12.50 -4.66
C GLN A 182 6.83 -11.55 -3.52
N ILE A 183 7.51 -10.43 -3.83
CA ILE A 183 7.87 -9.40 -2.84
C ILE A 183 6.60 -8.82 -2.20
N PHE A 184 5.56 -8.52 -2.99
CA PHE A 184 4.29 -8.03 -2.46
C PHE A 184 3.66 -8.98 -1.43
N ARG A 185 3.55 -10.27 -1.79
CA ARG A 185 2.99 -11.29 -0.90
C ARG A 185 3.75 -11.38 0.42
N VAL A 186 5.08 -11.42 0.34
CA VAL A 186 5.94 -11.55 1.53
C VAL A 186 5.95 -10.27 2.36
N ALA A 187 5.91 -9.09 1.72
CA ALA A 187 5.80 -7.81 2.41
C ALA A 187 4.48 -7.71 3.19
N GLN A 188 3.33 -8.07 2.60
CA GLN A 188 2.03 -8.11 3.30
C GLN A 188 2.06 -9.03 4.53
N TYR A 189 2.65 -10.22 4.39
CA TYR A 189 2.84 -11.12 5.53
C TYR A 189 3.69 -10.47 6.64
N ASN A 190 4.79 -9.82 6.28
CA ASN A 190 5.64 -9.15 7.26
C ASN A 190 4.98 -7.92 7.89
N VAL A 191 4.10 -7.21 7.17
CA VAL A 191 3.24 -6.17 7.74
C VAL A 191 2.33 -6.75 8.82
N ALA A 192 1.74 -7.92 8.59
CA ALA A 192 0.95 -8.61 9.61
C ALA A 192 1.78 -8.96 10.86
N CYS A 193 3.02 -9.46 10.66
CA CYS A 193 3.97 -9.70 11.75
C CYS A 193 4.30 -8.42 12.53
N CYS A 194 4.52 -7.29 11.84
CA CYS A 194 4.80 -6.01 12.48
C CYS A 194 3.61 -5.54 13.33
N TYR A 195 2.39 -5.57 12.79
CA TYR A 195 1.19 -5.18 13.52
C TYR A 195 0.94 -6.07 14.73
N SER A 196 1.18 -7.37 14.60
CA SER A 196 1.15 -8.32 15.72
C SER A 196 2.12 -7.91 16.83
N ALA A 197 3.37 -7.57 16.48
CA ALA A 197 4.40 -7.16 17.44
C ALA A 197 4.04 -5.87 18.21
N ILE A 198 3.23 -4.97 17.63
CA ILE A 198 2.74 -3.74 18.29
C ILE A 198 1.28 -3.86 18.78
N ASN A 199 0.75 -5.09 18.90
CA ASN A 199 -0.59 -5.39 19.41
C ASN A 199 -1.76 -4.74 18.63
N GLN A 200 -1.55 -4.42 17.36
CA GLN A 200 -2.58 -3.89 16.47
C GLN A 200 -3.32 -5.05 15.78
N VAL A 201 -4.17 -5.74 16.53
CA VAL A 201 -4.77 -7.03 16.11
C VAL A 201 -5.58 -6.91 14.82
N ASP A 202 -6.48 -5.94 14.73
CA ASP A 202 -7.36 -5.80 13.55
C ASP A 202 -6.58 -5.46 12.29
N ALA A 203 -5.62 -4.52 12.37
CA ALA A 203 -4.75 -4.16 11.24
C ALA A 203 -3.84 -5.32 10.82
N GLY A 204 -3.34 -6.10 11.80
CA GLY A 204 -2.54 -7.29 11.51
C GLY A 204 -3.34 -8.38 10.80
N LEU A 205 -4.60 -8.59 11.16
CA LEU A 205 -5.48 -9.55 10.49
C LEU A 205 -5.86 -9.11 9.07
N GLU A 206 -6.13 -7.82 8.84
CA GLU A 206 -6.39 -7.27 7.49
C GLU A 206 -5.16 -7.44 6.58
N ALA A 207 -3.95 -7.21 7.11
CA ALA A 207 -2.72 -7.44 6.36
C ALA A 207 -2.47 -8.94 6.08
N LEU A 208 -2.78 -9.81 7.04
CA LEU A 208 -2.65 -11.26 6.85
C LEU A 208 -3.63 -11.77 5.79
N GLU A 209 -4.89 -11.33 5.83
CA GLU A 209 -5.89 -11.65 4.82
C GLU A 209 -5.46 -11.16 3.43
N SER A 210 -4.89 -9.95 3.35
CA SER A 210 -4.32 -9.41 2.12
C SER A 210 -3.17 -10.27 1.58
N ALA A 211 -2.29 -10.78 2.45
CA ALA A 211 -1.22 -11.68 2.06
C ALA A 211 -1.77 -13.02 1.51
N LEU A 212 -2.71 -13.64 2.20
CA LEU A 212 -3.31 -14.92 1.82
C LEU A 212 -4.09 -14.80 0.51
N SER A 213 -4.92 -13.76 0.38
CA SER A 213 -5.67 -13.43 -0.85
C SER A 213 -4.76 -13.15 -2.05
N ALA A 214 -3.56 -12.63 -1.79
CA ALA A 214 -2.54 -12.39 -2.80
C ALA A 214 -1.76 -13.65 -3.20
N GLY A 215 -2.04 -14.81 -2.60
CA GLY A 215 -1.39 -16.10 -2.87
C GLY A 215 -0.21 -16.41 -1.95
N PHE A 216 -0.19 -15.92 -0.71
CA PHE A 216 0.82 -16.35 0.27
C PHE A 216 0.52 -17.77 0.78
N GLU A 217 1.29 -18.76 0.33
CA GLU A 217 0.97 -20.18 0.53
C GLU A 217 1.64 -20.83 1.76
N GLN A 218 2.43 -20.11 2.54
CA GLN A 218 3.10 -20.69 3.71
C GLN A 218 2.15 -20.82 4.92
N TYR A 219 1.02 -21.51 4.75
CA TYR A 219 -0.03 -21.63 5.77
C TYR A 219 0.47 -22.25 7.08
N ASN A 220 1.36 -23.24 7.01
CA ASN A 220 1.98 -23.81 8.22
C ASN A 220 2.76 -22.74 9.01
N LYS A 221 3.45 -21.85 8.30
CA LYS A 221 4.15 -20.72 8.92
C LYS A 221 3.15 -19.79 9.59
N VAL A 222 2.05 -19.44 8.92
CA VAL A 222 0.98 -18.60 9.50
C VAL A 222 0.46 -19.15 10.85
N ARG A 223 0.36 -20.47 10.98
CA ARG A 223 -0.13 -21.14 12.20
C ARG A 223 0.91 -21.26 13.33
N THR A 224 2.20 -21.19 13.01
CA THR A 224 3.29 -21.51 13.94
C THR A 224 4.24 -20.34 14.21
N ASP A 225 4.20 -19.28 13.38
CA ASP A 225 5.12 -18.15 13.50
C ASP A 225 4.91 -17.43 14.84
N PRO A 226 5.96 -17.30 15.67
CA PRO A 226 5.88 -16.56 16.92
C PRO A 226 5.58 -15.08 16.70
N ASN A 227 5.95 -14.50 15.54
CA ASN A 227 5.64 -13.11 15.25
C ASN A 227 4.13 -12.86 15.08
N LEU A 228 3.34 -13.90 14.80
CA LEU A 228 1.88 -13.81 14.69
C LEU A 228 1.16 -14.24 15.97
N ASP A 229 1.87 -14.47 17.08
CA ASP A 229 1.28 -15.03 18.31
C ASP A 229 0.11 -14.19 18.85
N VAL A 230 0.22 -12.86 18.76
CA VAL A 230 -0.87 -11.96 19.19
C VAL A 230 -2.09 -12.12 18.29
N LEU A 231 -1.90 -12.20 16.96
CA LEU A 231 -3.02 -12.39 16.03
C LEU A 231 -3.66 -13.77 16.20
N ARG A 232 -2.86 -14.82 16.38
CA ARG A 232 -3.33 -16.21 16.56
C ARG A 232 -4.27 -16.39 17.75
N LYS A 233 -4.18 -15.52 18.77
CA LYS A 233 -5.09 -15.51 19.93
C LYS A 233 -6.46 -14.89 19.64
N SER A 234 -6.60 -14.15 18.54
CA SER A 234 -7.86 -13.53 18.16
C SER A 234 -8.83 -14.57 17.59
N PRO A 235 -10.11 -14.59 18.01
CA PRO A 235 -11.12 -15.44 17.39
C PRO A 235 -11.27 -15.19 15.87
N LYS A 236 -11.02 -13.94 15.42
CA LYS A 236 -11.05 -13.58 14.00
C LYS A 236 -9.96 -14.27 13.18
N PHE A 237 -8.82 -14.62 13.80
CA PHE A 237 -7.77 -15.36 13.11
C PHE A 237 -8.25 -16.73 12.66
N LYS A 238 -8.97 -17.45 13.53
CA LYS A 238 -9.55 -18.74 13.19
C LYS A 238 -10.49 -18.62 11.98
N ASN A 239 -11.41 -17.66 12.01
CA ASN A 239 -12.34 -17.42 10.90
C ASN A 239 -11.63 -17.07 9.58
N LEU A 240 -10.48 -16.40 9.65
CA LEU A 240 -9.67 -16.08 8.48
C LEU A 240 -9.03 -17.35 7.92
N ILE A 241 -8.34 -18.13 8.76
CA ILE A 241 -7.60 -19.31 8.31
C ILE A 241 -8.52 -20.44 7.86
N ASP A 242 -9.68 -20.62 8.50
CA ASP A 242 -10.67 -21.63 8.11
C ASP A 242 -11.17 -21.44 6.65
N GLN A 243 -11.01 -20.25 6.04
CA GLN A 243 -11.34 -20.01 4.61
C GLN A 243 -10.28 -20.57 3.65
N TYR A 244 -9.05 -20.77 4.12
CA TYR A 244 -7.91 -21.27 3.34
C TYR A 244 -7.53 -22.70 3.72
N ASP A 245 -8.15 -23.24 4.77
CA ASP A 245 -8.15 -24.67 5.02
C ASP A 245 -9.05 -25.34 3.98
N GLU A 246 -8.56 -26.39 3.32
CA GLU A 246 -9.43 -27.25 2.53
C GLU A 246 -10.59 -27.70 3.44
N PRO A 247 -11.83 -27.83 2.92
CA PRO A 247 -12.90 -28.44 3.68
C PRO A 247 -12.53 -29.90 3.92
N ILE A 248 -11.78 -30.15 5.00
CA ILE A 248 -11.64 -31.46 5.59
C ILE A 248 -13.07 -31.87 5.91
N ILE A 249 -13.52 -32.93 5.23
CA ILE A 249 -14.80 -33.63 5.39
C ILE A 249 -15.58 -33.14 6.59
N ASN A 250 -16.72 -32.50 6.31
CA ASN A 250 -17.70 -32.03 7.28
C ASN A 250 -17.90 -33.07 8.40
N ASP A 251 -17.26 -32.89 9.56
CA ASP A 251 -17.38 -33.82 10.71
C ASP A 251 -18.82 -33.88 11.24
N SER A 252 -19.66 -32.93 10.85
CA SER A 252 -21.12 -32.96 11.05
C SER A 252 -21.84 -34.04 10.23
N ALA A 253 -21.16 -34.68 9.27
CA ALA A 253 -21.66 -35.81 8.48
C ALA A 253 -21.32 -37.18 9.09
N ILE A 254 -20.57 -37.21 10.20
CA ILE A 254 -20.27 -38.43 10.97
C ILE A 254 -20.80 -38.27 12.40
N LYS A 255 -22.12 -38.14 12.54
CA LYS A 255 -22.85 -38.52 13.76
C LYS A 255 -24.21 -39.08 13.41
#